data_AF-A0A933H5D1-F1
#
_entry.id   AF-A0A933H5D1-F1
#
_cell.length_a   1.000
_cell.length_b   1.000
_cell.length_c   1.000
_cell.angle_alpha   90.00
_cell.angle_beta   90.00
_cell.angle_gamma   90.00
#
_symmetry.space_group_name_H-M   'P 1'
#
loop_
_entity.id
_entity.type
_entity.pdbx_description
1 polymer ?
#
loop_
_entity_poly.entity_id
_entity_poly.type
_entity_poly.pdbx_seq_one_letter_code
_entity_poly.pdbx_strand_id
1 'polypeptide(L)'
;MSLEELIRSIHTLEQHLQKFEEKYKLRSSDFYQLVNEGKLDQSEEFIEWLGIYEIKLKREKSYSRRLADTLTIIPKPIHLPLAEAA
;
A
#
# COMPACT_ATOMS: atom_id res chain seq x y z
N MET A 1 1.79 -7.30 15.82
CA MET A 1 2.66 -6.90 14.70
C MET A 1 3.46 -5.68 15.07
N SER A 2 4.79 -5.79 15.01
CA SER A 2 5.73 -4.67 15.08
C SER A 2 5.70 -3.84 13.79
N LEU A 3 6.38 -2.69 13.80
CA LEU A 3 6.54 -1.83 12.62
C LEU A 3 7.29 -2.58 11.50
N GLU A 4 8.34 -3.33 11.86
CA GLU A 4 9.14 -4.12 10.94
C GLU A 4 8.33 -5.25 10.28
N GLU A 5 7.49 -5.93 11.06
CA GLU A 5 6.57 -6.93 10.53
C GLU A 5 5.61 -6.28 9.52
N LEU A 6 5.04 -5.11 9.84
CA LEU A 6 4.16 -4.39 8.91
C LEU A 6 4.87 -4.00 7.62
N ILE A 7 6.10 -3.46 7.69
CA ILE A 7 6.89 -3.09 6.52
C ILE A 7 7.13 -4.31 5.62
N ARG A 8 7.64 -5.40 6.17
CA ARG A 8 7.88 -6.64 5.41
C ARG A 8 6.59 -7.15 4.76
N SER A 9 5.51 -7.11 5.53
CA SER A 9 4.19 -7.57 5.11
C SER A 9 3.58 -6.70 4.00
N ILE A 10 3.85 -5.39 3.99
CA ILE A 10 3.47 -4.49 2.89
C ILE A 10 4.27 -4.82 1.64
N HIS A 11 5.60 -4.93 1.75
CA HIS A 11 6.46 -5.26 0.61
C HIS A 11 6.07 -6.60 -0.05
N THR A 12 5.74 -7.64 0.74
CA THR A 12 5.28 -8.91 0.19
C THR A 12 3.99 -8.76 -0.62
N LEU A 13 3.03 -7.95 -0.14
CA LEU A 13 1.80 -7.70 -0.89
C LEU A 13 2.06 -6.90 -2.17
N GLU A 14 2.96 -5.92 -2.12
CA GLU A 14 3.33 -5.13 -3.29
C GLU A 14 3.96 -5.99 -4.39
N GLN A 15 4.83 -6.94 -4.01
CA GLN A 15 5.38 -7.92 -4.95
C GLN A 15 4.30 -8.81 -5.59
N HIS A 16 3.23 -9.13 -4.85
CA HIS A 16 2.12 -9.88 -5.39
C HIS A 16 1.28 -9.00 -6.34
N LEU A 17 0.97 -7.77 -5.95
CA LEU A 17 0.23 -6.81 -6.76
C LEU A 17 0.97 -6.49 -8.07
N GLN A 18 2.30 -6.39 -8.03
CA GLN A 18 3.13 -6.10 -9.20
C GLN A 18 2.89 -7.09 -10.35
N LYS A 19 2.64 -8.37 -10.05
CA LYS A 19 2.31 -9.38 -11.08
C LYS A 19 1.04 -9.03 -11.86
N PHE A 20 0.04 -8.51 -11.17
CA PHE A 20 -1.20 -8.04 -11.78
C PHE A 20 -0.97 -6.74 -12.55
N GLU A 21 -0.19 -5.81 -12.00
CA GLU A 21 0.15 -4.55 -12.69
C GLU A 21 0.89 -4.80 -14.01
N GLU A 22 1.81 -5.76 -14.02
CA GLU A 22 2.55 -6.13 -15.23
C GLU A 22 1.67 -6.83 -16.26
N LYS A 23 0.72 -7.66 -15.81
CA LYS A 23 -0.25 -8.38 -16.65
C LYS A 23 -1.28 -7.44 -17.28
N TYR A 24 -1.86 -6.54 -16.49
CA TYR A 24 -2.90 -5.61 -16.93
C TYR A 24 -2.36 -4.26 -17.40
N LYS A 25 -1.04 -4.03 -17.30
CA LYS A 25 -0.36 -2.77 -17.67
C LYS A 25 -0.99 -1.54 -17.00
N LEU A 26 -1.47 -1.71 -15.77
CA LEU A 26 -2.15 -0.67 -15.01
C LEU A 26 -1.72 -0.73 -13.54
N ARG A 27 -1.58 0.43 -12.88
CA ARG A 27 -1.25 0.45 -11.45
C ARG A 27 -2.43 -0.07 -10.64
N SER A 28 -2.16 -0.72 -9.52
CA SER A 28 -3.19 -1.24 -8.63
C SER A 28 -4.11 -0.15 -8.08
N SER A 29 -3.62 1.08 -7.93
CA SER A 29 -4.44 2.24 -7.55
C SER A 29 -5.49 2.58 -8.62
N ASP A 30 -5.08 2.65 -9.88
CA ASP A 30 -5.98 2.95 -11.00
C ASP A 30 -6.95 1.80 -11.22
N PHE A 31 -6.45 0.56 -11.11
CA PHE A 31 -7.26 -0.64 -11.18
C PHE A 31 -8.36 -0.60 -10.11
N TYR A 32 -8.02 -0.29 -8.84
CA TYR A 32 -8.98 -0.16 -7.75
C TYR A 32 -10.04 0.92 -7.97
N GLN A 33 -9.68 2.05 -8.58
CA GLN A 33 -10.65 3.09 -8.91
C GLN A 33 -11.70 2.58 -9.91
N LEU A 34 -11.26 1.86 -10.95
CA LEU A 34 -12.16 1.26 -11.94
C LEU A 34 -13.09 0.21 -11.32
N VAL A 35 -12.64 -0.49 -10.27
CA VAL A 35 -13.48 -1.44 -9.51
C VAL A 35 -14.62 -0.73 -8.83
N ASN A 36 -14.28 0.38 -8.16
CA ASN A 36 -15.24 1.15 -7.40
C ASN A 36 -16.30 1.81 -8.30
N GLU A 37 -15.99 1.97 -9.60
CA GLU A 37 -16.93 2.41 -10.63
C GLU A 37 -17.85 1.30 -11.15
N GLY A 38 -17.72 0.06 -10.64
CA GLY A 38 -18.54 -1.10 -11.02
C GLY A 38 -18.22 -1.67 -12.40
N LYS A 39 -17.03 -1.37 -12.94
CA LYS A 39 -16.63 -1.71 -14.32
C LYS A 39 -15.79 -2.98 -14.44
N LEU A 40 -15.60 -3.75 -13.36
CA LEU A 40 -14.69 -4.89 -13.34
C LEU A 40 -15.40 -6.24 -13.27
N ASP A 41 -14.81 -7.19 -13.98
CA ASP A 41 -15.26 -8.57 -14.15
C ASP A 41 -15.05 -9.38 -12.85
N GLN A 42 -15.97 -10.30 -12.53
CA GLN A 42 -15.91 -11.13 -11.31
C GLN A 42 -14.97 -12.34 -11.43
N SER A 43 -13.94 -12.25 -12.25
CA SER A 43 -12.92 -13.28 -12.42
C SER A 43 -12.23 -13.64 -11.10
N GLU A 44 -11.86 -14.91 -10.90
CA GLU A 44 -11.16 -15.36 -9.69
C GLU A 44 -9.85 -14.59 -9.44
N GLU A 45 -9.10 -14.30 -10.50
CA GLU A 45 -7.88 -13.48 -10.44
C GLU A 45 -8.16 -12.07 -9.91
N PHE A 46 -9.32 -11.51 -10.26
CA PHE A 46 -9.73 -10.18 -9.84
C PHE A 46 -10.08 -10.16 -8.34
N ILE A 47 -10.81 -11.17 -7.87
CA ILE A 47 -11.13 -11.34 -6.45
C ILE A 47 -9.86 -11.51 -5.62
N GLU A 48 -8.90 -12.29 -6.12
CA GLU A 48 -7.59 -12.47 -5.47
C GLU A 48 -6.83 -11.13 -5.38
N TRP A 49 -6.70 -10.42 -6.50
CA TRP A 49 -6.04 -9.12 -6.55
C TRP A 49 -6.68 -8.12 -5.57
N LEU A 50 -8.02 -8.04 -5.55
CA LEU A 50 -8.77 -7.12 -4.69
C LEU A 50 -8.49 -7.41 -3.21
N GLY A 51 -8.51 -8.69 -2.82
CA GLY A 51 -8.18 -9.11 -1.46
C GLY A 51 -6.76 -8.70 -1.04
N ILE A 52 -5.77 -8.92 -1.91
CA ILE A 52 -4.38 -8.52 -1.66
C ILE A 52 -4.29 -7.00 -1.48
N TYR A 53 -4.94 -6.23 -2.35
CA TYR A 53 -4.93 -4.78 -2.31
C TYR A 53 -5.58 -4.21 -1.04
N GLU A 54 -6.73 -4.74 -0.64
CA GLU A 54 -7.40 -4.31 0.59
C GLU A 54 -6.59 -4.63 1.85
N ILE A 55 -5.90 -5.78 1.88
CA ILE A 55 -5.01 -6.12 2.99
C ILE A 55 -3.83 -5.14 3.02
N LYS A 56 -3.28 -4.74 1.86
CA LYS A 56 -2.21 -3.74 1.78
C LYS A 56 -2.66 -2.42 2.39
N LEU A 57 -3.83 -1.90 2.00
CA LEU A 57 -4.39 -0.65 2.55
C LEU A 57 -4.57 -0.73 4.07
N LYS A 58 -5.07 -1.85 4.59
CA LYS A 58 -5.21 -2.06 6.05
C LYS A 58 -3.85 -2.05 6.77
N ARG A 59 -2.82 -2.66 6.17
CA ARG A 59 -1.45 -2.69 6.72
C ARG A 59 -0.80 -1.32 6.67
N GLU A 60 -0.94 -0.57 5.58
CA GLU A 60 -0.44 0.80 5.44
C GLU A 60 -1.10 1.76 6.44
N LYS A 61 -2.41 1.62 6.66
CA LYS A 61 -3.13 2.38 7.69
C LYS A 61 -2.63 2.03 9.09
N SER A 62 -2.38 0.75 9.36
CA SER A 62 -1.83 0.28 10.64
C SER A 62 -0.41 0.78 10.87
N TYR A 63 0.41 0.77 9.82
CA TYR A 63 1.77 1.33 9.82
C TYR A 63 1.74 2.82 10.12
N SER A 64 0.94 3.59 9.37
CA SER A 64 0.81 5.05 9.55
C SER A 64 0.37 5.41 10.96
N ARG A 65 -0.60 4.67 11.52
CA ARG A 65 -1.07 4.88 12.89
C ARG A 65 0.02 4.60 13.93
N ARG A 66 0.76 3.50 13.78
CA ARG A 66 1.86 3.17 14.69
C ARG A 66 3.04 4.12 14.56
N LEU A 67 3.36 4.56 13.34
CA LEU A 67 4.38 5.56 13.10
C LEU A 67 3.99 6.88 13.77
N ALA A 68 2.74 7.33 13.64
CA ALA A 68 2.25 8.52 14.35
C ALA A 68 2.35 8.38 15.87
N ASP A 69 2.06 7.19 16.42
CA ASP A 69 2.21 6.88 17.84
C ASP A 69 3.68 6.90 18.29
N THR A 70 4.60 6.39 17.47
CA THR A 70 6.05 6.49 17.72
C THR A 70 6.53 7.94 17.62
N LEU A 71 6.09 8.70 16.61
CA LEU A 71 6.51 10.08 16.37
C LEU A 71 5.89 11.06 17.38
N THR A 72 4.72 10.79 17.96
CA THR A 72 4.15 11.63 19.04
C THR A 72 4.90 11.50 20.37
N ILE A 73 5.74 10.47 20.52
CA ILE A 73 6.64 10.29 21.67
C ILE A 73 7.99 10.99 21.43
N ILE A 74 8.29 11.41 20.19
CA ILE A 74 9.51 12.17 19.85
C ILE A 74 9.16 13.66 19.77
N PRO A 75 9.64 14.53 20.69
CA PRO A 75 9.41 15.96 20.56
C PRO A 75 10.22 16.56 19.39
N LYS A 76 9.54 16.78 18.26
CA LYS A 76 9.86 17.69 17.12
C LYS A 76 11.10 17.35 16.24
N PRO A 77 11.15 17.94 15.04
CA PRO A 77 10.93 17.29 13.74
C PRO A 77 12.17 16.56 13.21
N ILE A 78 11.96 15.43 12.54
CA ILE A 78 12.98 14.88 11.63
C ILE A 78 13.06 15.87 10.46
N HIS A 79 14.09 16.72 10.44
CA HIS A 79 14.49 17.43 9.24
C HIS A 79 14.88 16.37 8.20
N LEU A 80 13.94 15.97 7.33
CA LEU A 80 14.33 15.43 6.04
C LEU A 80 15.02 16.59 5.30
N PRO A 81 16.27 16.45 4.85
CA PRO A 81 16.83 17.42 3.93
C PRO A 81 15.94 17.38 2.69
N LEU A 82 15.26 18.50 2.44
CA LEU A 82 14.67 18.80 1.15
C LEU A 82 15.80 18.59 0.15
N ALA A 83 15.69 17.59 -0.72
CA ALA A 83 16.63 17.37 -1.79
C ALA A 83 16.82 18.72 -2.50
N GLU A 84 17.99 19.31 -2.29
CA GLU A 84 18.33 20.60 -2.85
C GLU A 84 18.17 20.50 -4.36
N ALA A 85 17.42 21.46 -4.90
CA ALA A 85 17.40 21.74 -6.32
C ALA A 85 18.84 21.97 -6.81
N ALA A 86 19.24 21.19 -7.80
CA ALA A 86 20.37 21.49 -8.69
C ALA A 86 20.04 20.93 -10.08
#